data_AF-A0A8K0TDX4-F1
#
_entry.id   AF-A0A8K0TDX4-F1
#
_cell.length_a   1.000
_cell.length_b   1.000
_cell.length_c   1.000
_cell.angle_alpha   90.00
_cell.angle_beta   90.00
_cell.angle_gamma   90.00
#
_symmetry.space_group_name_H-M   'P 1'
#
loop_
_entity.id
_entity.type
_entity.pdbx_description
1 polymer ?
#
loop_
_entity_poly.entity_id
_entity_poly.type
_entity_poly.pdbx_seq_one_letter_code
_entity_poly.pdbx_strand_id
1 'polypeptide(L)'
;MLFSYWIILTVVAAAQASVAKPCVPGVTTWWHDRSTVNTEAATDADEVRRSRRYNVSVSLAGREVFHPSFVYETIPRNGNGKMLDPAYPNLQYDLADGDGITIEADEGINMAWTQFLYRSDVDVRIVSTDGSPLGPTSNVVIRPVDLGFAITSPMPDTVLIRVPFQESGARFSVEFNDNLYTYRSNGSSYLREGGVIVSEEPKDALLIFASPPLDERLIPSKTSQDVQILRPGKITQDSFEPKSTIIFEAGVYWMEKDGMLGKDHIKLHPNTHYVYFEPGAYIKAALEYTTTNPDFHTVGYGVVSGENYAYMANTVKDYTAVKDDRYSLRMFWHQSVTDNQTWHCVGPTLNAPPFNTMDLHPLNHTPHEEDNKVKAHVRDYKQVGAFYFQTDGTQMYDGTVRDVFWHVNDDAIKLYHSGAQLHGITIWKARNNAIVQMGWKPRDVSSVSVSKLRIIHNRWLQPNAYVPSAIFGASPFYADPKEVDDTRTMSLNVDDVVCEGICAALMTIAPLQNLQLRISNIHFERLHDDATIQLGRSVVGMDAGKDMNNYTPGQDRLTLGIHVRNWTIGDQRVTMMTSGEDQLGQLKIHPMYDGEWSIQ
;
A
#
# COMPACT_ATOMS: atom_id res chain seq x y z
N MET A 1 18.54 70.29 12.29
CA MET A 1 17.17 70.03 11.77
C MET A 1 17.32 69.22 10.51
N LEU A 2 16.64 68.11 10.21
CA LEU A 2 15.60 67.29 10.84
C LEU A 2 15.47 66.06 9.88
N PHE A 3 15.39 64.84 10.44
CA PHE A 3 14.87 63.57 9.88
C PHE A 3 15.57 62.92 8.65
N SER A 4 16.21 61.74 8.76
CA SER A 4 15.74 60.37 9.07
C SER A 4 14.92 59.72 7.95
N TYR A 5 15.45 58.66 7.31
CA TYR A 5 14.79 57.36 7.10
C TYR A 5 15.82 56.37 6.53
N TRP A 6 16.39 55.55 7.42
CA TRP A 6 17.06 54.30 7.06
C TRP A 6 16.00 53.20 7.13
N ILE A 7 15.70 52.57 6.00
CA ILE A 7 14.94 51.32 5.97
C ILE A 7 15.96 50.19 6.17
N ILE A 8 16.03 49.69 7.39
CA ILE A 8 16.70 48.42 7.71
C ILE A 8 15.70 47.32 7.37
N LEU A 9 15.95 46.59 6.27
CA LEU A 9 15.31 45.30 6.04
C LEU A 9 15.99 44.26 6.94
N THR A 10 15.42 44.03 8.12
CA THR A 10 15.73 42.85 8.93
C THR A 10 15.00 41.65 8.32
N VAL A 11 15.71 40.85 7.53
CA VAL A 11 15.31 39.48 7.21
C VAL A 11 15.51 38.67 8.49
N VAL A 12 14.43 38.47 9.25
CA VAL A 12 14.40 37.47 10.31
C VAL A 12 14.23 36.12 9.61
N ALA A 13 15.34 35.47 9.29
CA ALA A 13 15.33 34.05 9.01
C ALA A 13 14.93 33.33 10.30
N ALA A 14 13.71 32.82 10.36
CA ALA A 14 13.28 31.92 11.42
C ALA A 14 13.95 30.55 11.21
N ALA A 15 15.24 30.46 11.52
CA ALA A 15 15.89 29.18 11.77
C ALA A 15 15.43 28.69 13.15
N GLN A 16 14.27 28.02 13.20
CA GLN A 16 14.00 27.14 14.34
C GLN A 16 14.86 25.90 14.18
N ALA A 17 16.05 25.94 14.78
CA ALA A 17 16.79 24.74 15.11
C ALA A 17 15.91 23.86 16.01
N SER A 18 15.39 22.78 15.43
CA SER A 18 14.62 21.74 16.13
C SER A 18 15.58 20.94 17.00
N VAL A 19 15.89 21.47 18.18
CA VAL A 19 16.54 20.68 19.24
C VAL A 19 15.55 19.62 19.68
N ALA A 20 15.89 18.34 19.49
CA ALA A 20 15.11 17.22 20.01
C ALA A 20 14.82 17.43 21.50
N LYS A 21 13.56 17.74 21.83
CA LYS A 21 13.12 17.80 23.22
C LYS A 21 13.21 16.39 23.81
N PRO A 22 13.55 16.23 25.10
CA PRO A 22 13.68 14.91 25.73
C PRO A 22 12.40 14.08 25.52
N CYS A 23 12.58 12.79 25.24
CA CYS A 23 11.49 11.83 25.03
C CYS A 23 10.49 11.90 26.19
N VAL A 24 9.21 12.07 25.87
CA VAL A 24 8.13 11.96 26.86
C VAL A 24 7.88 10.49 27.13
N PRO A 25 7.85 10.05 28.40
CA PRO A 25 7.51 8.67 28.73
C PRO A 25 6.19 8.26 28.05
N GLY A 26 6.25 7.23 27.22
CA GLY A 26 5.08 6.67 26.54
C GLY A 26 4.82 7.16 25.12
N VAL A 27 5.56 8.14 24.59
CA VAL A 27 5.49 8.58 23.18
C VAL A 27 6.90 8.71 22.59
N THR A 28 7.13 8.11 21.43
CA THR A 28 8.38 8.25 20.67
C THR A 28 8.07 8.82 19.29
N THR A 29 8.59 10.02 19.01
CA THR A 29 8.63 10.63 17.68
C THR A 29 10.08 10.80 17.24
N TRP A 30 10.32 11.08 15.96
CA TRP A 30 11.66 11.32 15.41
C TRP A 30 11.64 12.38 14.32
N TRP A 31 12.83 12.80 13.90
CA TRP A 31 13.06 13.86 12.92
C TRP A 31 14.23 13.54 11.98
N HIS A 32 14.25 14.18 10.81
CA HIS A 32 15.35 14.14 9.84
C HIS A 32 15.82 15.57 9.56
N ASP A 33 17.04 15.90 10.01
CA ASP A 33 17.63 17.23 9.83
C ASP A 33 17.92 17.53 8.35
N ARG A 34 18.33 16.50 7.59
CA ARG A 34 18.50 16.58 6.13
C ARG A 34 17.22 16.19 5.43
N SER A 35 16.34 17.18 5.30
CA SER A 35 15.07 17.02 4.59
C SER A 35 14.76 18.23 3.72
N THR A 36 14.00 17.99 2.66
CA THR A 36 13.65 19.02 1.69
C THR A 36 12.16 18.98 1.36
N VAL A 37 11.56 20.15 1.16
CA VAL A 37 10.25 20.27 0.51
C VAL A 37 10.53 20.38 -0.98
N ASN A 38 10.36 19.27 -1.68
CA ASN A 38 10.58 19.17 -3.12
C ASN A 38 9.35 18.49 -3.71
N THR A 39 8.71 19.13 -4.69
CA THR A 39 7.42 18.69 -5.23
C THR A 39 7.51 18.18 -6.67
N GLU A 40 8.68 18.30 -7.30
CA GLU A 40 8.85 18.11 -8.75
C GLU A 40 9.99 17.15 -9.10
N ALA A 41 11.09 17.15 -8.34
CA ALA A 41 12.32 16.45 -8.68
C ALA A 41 12.68 15.35 -7.67
N ALA A 42 13.60 14.47 -8.05
CA ALA A 42 14.28 13.57 -7.12
C ALA A 42 14.91 14.35 -5.96
N THR A 43 15.03 13.70 -4.80
CA THR A 43 15.79 14.27 -3.68
C THR A 43 17.27 13.89 -3.79
N ASP A 44 18.14 14.67 -3.16
CA ASP A 44 19.54 14.27 -3.03
C ASP A 44 19.67 12.95 -2.27
N ALA A 45 20.79 12.25 -2.47
CA ALA A 45 21.01 10.91 -1.94
C ALA A 45 20.82 10.82 -0.41
N ASP A 46 21.26 11.85 0.30
CA ASP A 46 21.25 11.96 1.76
C ASP A 46 20.10 12.81 2.33
N GLU A 47 19.10 13.14 1.50
CA GLU A 47 17.92 13.91 1.90
C GLU A 47 16.65 13.06 1.95
N VAL A 48 15.73 13.44 2.84
CA VAL A 48 14.37 12.87 2.91
C VAL A 48 13.35 13.89 2.45
N ARG A 49 12.44 13.51 1.55
CA ARG A 49 11.33 14.39 1.12
C ARG A 49 10.37 14.61 2.29
N ARG A 50 10.15 15.87 2.64
CA ARG A 50 9.24 16.33 3.70
C ARG A 50 7.95 16.85 3.10
N SER A 51 6.83 16.65 3.80
CA SER A 51 5.53 17.18 3.41
C SER A 51 5.60 18.68 3.10
N ARG A 52 5.03 19.02 1.96
CA ARG A 52 4.84 20.40 1.51
C ARG A 52 3.76 21.13 2.31
N ARG A 53 2.77 20.39 2.85
CA ARG A 53 1.52 20.96 3.36
C ARG A 53 1.29 20.79 4.86
N TYR A 54 1.81 19.73 5.48
CA TYR A 54 1.43 19.38 6.85
C TYR A 54 2.61 19.31 7.80
N ASN A 55 2.44 19.92 8.97
CA ASN A 55 3.25 19.67 10.16
C ASN A 55 2.43 18.84 11.15
N VAL A 56 3.02 17.77 11.68
CA VAL A 56 2.38 16.94 12.72
C VAL A 56 3.20 16.98 14.00
N SER A 57 2.51 17.04 15.13
CA SER A 57 3.11 16.91 16.44
C SER A 57 2.20 16.13 17.39
N VAL A 58 2.77 15.43 18.36
CA VAL A 58 2.06 14.49 19.23
C VAL A 58 2.27 14.86 20.69
N SER A 59 1.22 14.75 21.49
CA SER A 59 1.30 14.86 22.95
C SER A 59 0.53 13.72 23.61
N LEU A 60 0.84 13.42 24.87
CA LEU A 60 -0.07 12.61 25.69
C LEU A 60 -1.43 13.31 25.78
N ALA A 61 -2.52 12.56 25.75
CA ALA A 61 -3.87 13.10 25.74
C ALA A 61 -4.10 14.14 26.86
N GLY A 62 -4.62 15.31 26.49
CA GLY A 62 -4.92 16.43 27.39
C GLY A 62 -3.70 17.20 27.89
N ARG A 63 -2.50 16.94 27.35
CA ARG A 63 -1.30 17.71 27.65
C ARG A 63 -1.03 18.71 26.52
N GLU A 64 -0.61 19.92 26.88
CA GLU A 64 -0.27 20.98 25.92
C GLU A 64 1.22 20.93 25.48
N VAL A 65 1.87 19.77 25.61
CA VAL A 65 3.31 19.60 25.34
C VAL A 65 3.48 18.73 24.10
N PHE A 66 3.49 19.36 22.94
CA PHE A 66 3.56 18.68 21.65
C PHE A 66 5.01 18.49 21.18
N HIS A 67 5.29 17.28 20.69
CA HIS A 67 6.58 16.86 20.13
C HIS A 67 6.46 16.72 18.60
N PRO A 68 7.34 17.33 17.81
CA PRO A 68 7.32 17.16 16.36
C PRO A 68 7.44 15.70 15.95
N SER A 69 6.68 15.30 14.94
CA SER A 69 6.77 14.01 14.29
C SER A 69 7.03 14.23 12.80
N PHE A 70 8.11 13.67 12.27
CA PHE A 70 8.48 13.90 10.87
C PHE A 70 7.35 13.50 9.93
N VAL A 71 7.00 14.38 8.98
CA VAL A 71 6.00 14.10 7.95
C VAL A 71 6.72 13.89 6.64
N TYR A 72 6.85 12.62 6.24
CA TYR A 72 7.39 12.21 4.95
C TYR A 72 6.44 12.58 3.82
N GLU A 73 6.94 12.68 2.59
CA GLU A 73 6.13 12.83 1.39
C GLU A 73 6.64 11.95 0.26
N THR A 74 5.72 11.41 -0.54
CA THR A 74 6.01 10.70 -1.77
C THR A 74 5.11 11.21 -2.90
N ILE A 75 5.67 11.29 -4.11
CA ILE A 75 5.03 11.87 -5.29
C ILE A 75 5.06 10.85 -6.43
N PRO A 76 4.10 10.90 -7.38
CA PRO A 76 4.12 10.07 -8.58
C PRO A 76 5.48 10.16 -9.29
N ARG A 77 6.03 9.00 -9.68
CA ARG A 77 7.35 8.84 -10.33
C ARG A 77 8.55 9.33 -9.50
N ASN A 78 8.35 9.65 -8.22
CA ASN A 78 9.40 10.06 -7.28
C ASN A 78 10.13 11.35 -7.68
N GLY A 79 9.62 12.09 -8.67
CA GLY A 79 10.31 13.22 -9.32
C GLY A 79 11.36 12.83 -10.37
N ASN A 80 11.43 11.54 -10.75
CA ASN A 80 12.33 11.04 -11.81
C ASN A 80 11.69 11.12 -13.22
N GLY A 81 10.39 11.39 -13.31
CA GLY A 81 9.66 11.30 -14.57
C GLY A 81 9.63 9.87 -15.13
N LYS A 82 9.51 9.72 -16.44
CA LYS A 82 9.45 8.41 -17.13
C LYS A 82 10.84 7.76 -17.30
N MET A 83 11.63 7.74 -16.23
CA MET A 83 13.04 7.30 -16.25
C MET A 83 13.19 5.86 -16.77
N LEU A 84 13.89 5.68 -17.89
CA LEU A 84 14.25 4.34 -18.43
C LEU A 84 15.42 3.73 -17.68
N ASP A 85 16.42 4.55 -17.35
CA ASP A 85 17.68 4.12 -16.76
C ASP A 85 18.13 5.14 -15.69
N PRO A 86 18.35 4.74 -14.43
CA PRO A 86 18.87 5.62 -13.38
C PRO A 86 20.23 6.29 -13.71
N ALA A 87 21.06 5.70 -14.57
CA ALA A 87 22.31 6.30 -15.04
C ALA A 87 22.11 7.43 -16.05
N TYR A 88 20.94 7.47 -16.71
CA TYR A 88 20.61 8.43 -17.75
C TYR A 88 19.23 9.04 -17.46
N PRO A 89 19.10 9.92 -16.46
CA PRO A 89 17.80 10.40 -15.98
C PRO A 89 16.97 11.15 -17.05
N ASN A 90 17.60 11.65 -18.11
CA ASN A 90 16.92 12.29 -19.24
C ASN A 90 16.37 11.30 -20.28
N LEU A 91 16.77 10.03 -20.22
CA LEU A 91 16.31 8.98 -21.13
C LEU A 91 14.99 8.42 -20.61
N GLN A 92 13.94 8.59 -21.42
CA GLN A 92 12.60 8.17 -21.06
C GLN A 92 12.22 6.84 -21.70
N TYR A 93 11.47 6.02 -20.99
CA TYR A 93 10.83 4.85 -21.59
C TYR A 93 9.59 5.28 -22.39
N ASP A 94 9.23 4.45 -23.37
CA ASP A 94 7.98 4.56 -24.12
C ASP A 94 7.26 3.20 -24.06
N LEU A 95 6.42 3.03 -23.03
CA LEU A 95 5.69 1.80 -22.78
C LEU A 95 4.24 1.98 -23.24
N ALA A 96 3.75 1.05 -24.06
CA ALA A 96 2.40 1.12 -24.63
C ALA A 96 1.30 1.20 -23.55
N ASP A 97 1.44 0.41 -22.48
CA ASP A 97 0.49 0.38 -21.36
C ASP A 97 0.75 1.49 -20.32
N GLY A 98 1.81 2.27 -20.52
CA GLY A 98 2.29 3.28 -19.58
C GLY A 98 2.86 2.67 -18.29
N ASP A 99 2.91 3.49 -17.26
CA ASP A 99 3.45 3.16 -15.93
C ASP A 99 2.40 3.23 -14.82
N GLY A 100 1.13 3.40 -15.19
CA GLY A 100 0.03 3.57 -14.24
C GLY A 100 -0.25 5.00 -13.80
N ILE A 101 0.62 5.96 -14.15
CA ILE A 101 0.54 7.36 -13.73
C ILE A 101 0.19 8.22 -14.95
N THR A 102 -0.83 9.06 -14.78
CA THR A 102 -1.39 9.92 -15.83
C THR A 102 -1.50 11.35 -15.33
N ILE A 103 -2.73 11.81 -15.04
CA ILE A 103 -3.07 13.15 -14.56
C ILE A 103 -2.51 13.44 -13.16
N GLU A 104 -2.19 12.40 -12.38
CA GLU A 104 -1.77 12.52 -10.98
C GLU A 104 -0.51 13.38 -10.82
N ALA A 105 0.45 13.22 -11.74
CA ALA A 105 1.68 14.02 -11.74
C ALA A 105 1.40 15.49 -12.07
N ASP A 106 0.53 15.75 -13.05
CA ASP A 106 0.18 17.10 -13.50
C ASP A 106 -0.63 17.86 -12.45
N GLU A 107 -1.53 17.17 -11.74
CA GLU A 107 -2.39 17.76 -10.72
C GLU A 107 -1.71 17.86 -9.35
N GLY A 108 -0.46 17.40 -9.24
CA GLY A 108 0.33 17.48 -8.01
C GLY A 108 -0.17 16.56 -6.90
N ILE A 109 -0.82 15.45 -7.25
CA ILE A 109 -1.26 14.42 -6.30
C ILE A 109 -0.03 13.90 -5.55
N ASN A 110 -0.13 13.78 -4.23
CA ASN A 110 0.94 13.24 -3.40
C ASN A 110 0.39 12.53 -2.16
N MET A 111 1.27 11.80 -1.49
CA MET A 111 0.95 11.11 -0.25
C MET A 111 1.97 11.48 0.83
N ALA A 112 1.52 12.19 1.85
CA ALA A 112 2.30 12.46 3.04
C ALA A 112 1.92 11.50 4.16
N TRP A 113 2.87 11.16 5.01
CA TRP A 113 2.60 10.35 6.19
C TRP A 113 3.53 10.67 7.34
N THR A 114 3.08 10.36 8.56
CA THR A 114 3.93 10.35 9.74
C THR A 114 3.71 9.07 10.53
N GLN A 115 4.75 8.65 11.25
CA GLN A 115 4.68 7.53 12.16
C GLN A 115 5.27 7.92 13.52
N PHE A 116 4.66 7.43 14.58
CA PHE A 116 5.17 7.56 15.95
C PHE A 116 4.81 6.32 16.76
N LEU A 117 5.49 6.14 17.90
CA LEU A 117 5.20 5.07 18.84
C LEU A 117 4.47 5.61 20.06
N TYR A 118 3.49 4.87 20.57
CA TYR A 118 2.69 5.28 21.72
C TYR A 118 2.26 4.10 22.60
N ARG A 119 2.15 4.34 23.92
CA ARG A 119 1.69 3.35 24.91
C ARG A 119 0.44 3.79 25.68
N SER A 120 -0.12 4.93 25.33
CA SER A 120 -1.25 5.57 26.02
C SER A 120 -1.94 6.53 25.05
N ASP A 121 -3.16 6.94 25.36
CA ASP A 121 -3.90 7.90 24.54
C ASP A 121 -3.06 9.15 24.24
N VAL A 122 -3.13 9.62 23.00
CA VAL A 122 -2.42 10.80 22.52
C VAL A 122 -3.36 11.79 21.85
N ASP A 123 -2.95 13.06 21.84
CA ASP A 123 -3.49 14.07 20.94
C ASP A 123 -2.50 14.28 19.79
N VAL A 124 -2.98 14.08 18.56
CA VAL A 124 -2.24 14.34 17.32
C VAL A 124 -2.66 15.70 16.80
N ARG A 125 -1.71 16.63 16.73
CA ARG A 125 -1.91 17.99 16.21
C ARG A 125 -1.38 18.12 14.81
N ILE A 126 -2.25 18.54 13.90
CA ILE A 126 -1.97 18.79 12.50
C ILE A 126 -2.12 20.29 12.27
N VAL A 127 -1.11 20.90 11.65
CA VAL A 127 -1.09 22.32 11.29
C VAL A 127 -0.68 22.44 9.82
N SER A 128 -1.33 23.32 9.07
CA SER A 128 -0.90 23.64 7.70
C SER A 128 0.43 24.39 7.70
N THR A 129 1.29 24.11 6.72
CA THR A 129 2.62 24.75 6.61
C THR A 129 2.55 26.19 6.10
N ASP A 130 1.49 26.52 5.37
CA ASP A 130 1.25 27.83 4.74
C ASP A 130 0.19 28.68 5.47
N GLY A 131 -0.39 28.15 6.56
CA GLY A 131 -1.46 28.81 7.32
C GLY A 131 -2.84 28.71 6.67
N SER A 132 -3.01 27.92 5.60
CA SER A 132 -4.32 27.60 5.04
C SER A 132 -5.23 26.94 6.10
N PRO A 133 -6.54 27.23 6.09
CA PRO A 133 -7.44 26.63 7.06
C PRO A 133 -7.52 25.11 6.86
N LEU A 134 -7.53 24.38 7.97
CA LEU A 134 -7.81 22.94 8.05
C LEU A 134 -9.18 22.68 8.71
N GLY A 135 -9.56 23.54 9.65
CA GLY A 135 -10.85 23.51 10.33
C GLY A 135 -11.98 24.18 9.54
N PRO A 136 -13.24 24.12 10.02
CA PRO A 136 -13.69 23.52 11.29
C PRO A 136 -13.67 21.97 11.25
N THR A 137 -14.04 21.30 12.34
CA THR A 137 -14.06 19.82 12.41
C THR A 137 -14.94 19.17 11.35
N SER A 138 -15.99 19.85 10.88
CA SER A 138 -16.84 19.37 9.77
C SER A 138 -16.13 19.38 8.41
N ASN A 139 -14.94 20.00 8.31
CA ASN A 139 -14.06 19.91 7.15
C ASN A 139 -13.22 18.63 7.16
N VAL A 140 -13.23 17.85 8.24
CA VAL A 140 -12.29 16.74 8.45
C VAL A 140 -13.03 15.40 8.40
N VAL A 141 -12.51 14.48 7.60
CA VAL A 141 -12.89 13.06 7.61
C VAL A 141 -11.67 12.23 8.02
N ILE A 142 -11.88 11.25 8.90
CA ILE A 142 -10.86 10.24 9.24
C ILE A 142 -11.30 8.93 8.61
N ARG A 143 -10.42 8.31 7.82
CA ARG A 143 -10.65 6.99 7.23
C ARG A 143 -9.64 5.97 7.76
N PRO A 144 -10.02 4.74 8.14
CA PRO A 144 -11.37 4.19 8.08
C PRO A 144 -12.37 4.88 9.01
N VAL A 145 -13.61 5.08 8.54
CA VAL A 145 -14.64 5.87 9.26
C VAL A 145 -15.10 5.22 10.56
N ASP A 146 -14.93 3.91 10.70
CA ASP A 146 -15.32 3.14 11.89
C ASP A 146 -14.37 3.33 13.09
N LEU A 147 -13.28 4.07 12.92
CA LEU A 147 -12.38 4.45 14.03
C LEU A 147 -13.05 5.41 15.03
N GLY A 148 -13.97 6.26 14.57
CA GLY A 148 -14.76 7.14 15.44
C GLY A 148 -13.96 8.08 16.35
N PHE A 149 -12.75 8.48 15.94
CA PHE A 149 -11.89 9.35 16.75
C PHE A 149 -12.48 10.74 16.96
N ALA A 150 -12.27 11.29 18.16
CA ALA A 150 -12.72 12.64 18.47
C ALA A 150 -11.79 13.68 17.84
N ILE A 151 -12.38 14.67 17.18
CA ILE A 151 -11.69 15.75 16.46
C ILE A 151 -12.07 17.09 17.08
N THR A 152 -11.10 17.97 17.29
CA THR A 152 -11.32 19.38 17.62
C THR A 152 -10.49 20.27 16.70
N SER A 153 -10.92 21.52 16.51
CA SER A 153 -10.17 22.50 15.72
C SER A 153 -10.03 23.77 16.58
N PRO A 154 -8.94 23.90 17.36
CA PRO A 154 -8.76 25.03 18.27
C PRO A 154 -8.48 26.35 17.54
N MET A 155 -7.95 26.29 16.31
CA MET A 155 -7.67 27.41 15.43
C MET A 155 -8.00 27.01 13.98
N PRO A 156 -8.28 27.96 13.08
CA PRO A 156 -8.65 27.65 11.70
C PRO A 156 -7.64 26.76 10.96
N ASP A 157 -6.35 26.94 11.19
CA ASP A 157 -5.23 26.21 10.55
C ASP A 157 -4.84 24.91 11.28
N THR A 158 -5.53 24.57 12.37
CA THR A 158 -5.12 23.53 13.31
C THR A 158 -6.25 22.53 13.58
N VAL A 159 -5.90 21.25 13.51
CA VAL A 159 -6.77 20.13 13.89
C VAL A 159 -6.09 19.27 14.94
N LEU A 160 -6.84 18.86 15.95
CA LEU A 160 -6.43 17.95 17.02
C LEU A 160 -7.28 16.70 16.95
N ILE A 161 -6.64 15.53 16.92
CA ILE A 161 -7.28 14.22 16.88
C ILE A 161 -6.88 13.46 18.15
N ARG A 162 -7.86 13.04 18.95
CA ARG A 162 -7.65 12.12 20.06
C ARG A 162 -7.50 10.71 19.49
N VAL A 163 -6.33 10.10 19.66
CA VAL A 163 -6.06 8.72 19.26
C VAL A 163 -5.91 7.86 20.52
N PRO A 164 -6.92 7.04 20.87
CA PRO A 164 -6.83 6.11 21.99
C PRO A 164 -5.77 5.04 21.75
N PHE A 165 -5.12 4.56 22.80
CA PHE A 165 -4.18 3.45 22.69
C PHE A 165 -4.88 2.14 22.30
N GLN A 166 -4.35 1.50 21.27
CA GLN A 166 -4.75 0.19 20.78
C GLN A 166 -3.50 -0.68 20.63
N GLU A 167 -3.54 -1.93 21.10
CA GLU A 167 -2.42 -2.88 20.94
C GLU A 167 -2.13 -3.19 19.48
N SER A 168 -3.15 -3.13 18.62
CA SER A 168 -3.00 -3.21 17.17
C SER A 168 -2.33 -1.97 16.59
N GLY A 169 -2.34 -0.82 17.29
CA GLY A 169 -2.08 0.50 16.72
C GLY A 169 -3.26 1.03 15.89
N ALA A 170 -3.07 2.20 15.29
CA ALA A 170 -4.01 2.79 14.34
C ALA A 170 -3.26 3.29 13.09
N ARG A 171 -3.85 3.04 11.91
CA ARG A 171 -3.37 3.53 10.61
C ARG A 171 -4.55 4.15 9.89
N PHE A 172 -4.50 5.46 9.67
CA PHE A 172 -5.66 6.19 9.15
C PHE A 172 -5.24 7.36 8.27
N SER A 173 -6.11 7.72 7.33
CA SER A 173 -6.03 8.96 6.58
C SER A 173 -6.78 10.08 7.30
N VAL A 174 -6.23 11.29 7.23
CA VAL A 174 -6.88 12.53 7.64
C VAL A 174 -7.12 13.36 6.38
N GLU A 175 -8.39 13.63 6.11
CA GLU A 175 -8.84 14.21 4.85
C GLU A 175 -9.55 15.53 5.12
N PHE A 176 -9.21 16.54 4.35
CA PHE A 176 -9.82 17.87 4.43
C PHE A 176 -10.70 18.06 3.19
N ASN A 177 -11.98 18.42 3.36
CA ASN A 177 -12.93 18.48 2.25
C ASN A 177 -12.51 19.51 1.19
N ASP A 178 -11.86 20.59 1.59
CA ASP A 178 -11.30 21.62 0.71
C ASP A 178 -9.98 21.23 0.02
N ASN A 179 -9.45 20.03 0.32
CA ASN A 179 -8.27 19.45 -0.31
C ASN A 179 -8.61 18.22 -1.18
N LEU A 180 -9.88 17.89 -1.39
CA LEU A 180 -10.26 16.76 -2.23
C LEU A 180 -10.03 17.05 -3.72
N TYR A 181 -9.51 16.07 -4.44
CA TYR A 181 -9.46 16.02 -5.88
C TYR A 181 -10.51 15.04 -6.41
N THR A 182 -11.32 15.50 -7.36
CA THR A 182 -12.37 14.69 -7.99
C THR A 182 -11.82 14.01 -9.24
N TYR A 183 -11.61 12.70 -9.18
CA TYR A 183 -11.24 11.92 -10.35
C TYR A 183 -12.46 11.70 -11.25
N ARG A 184 -12.34 12.11 -12.51
CA ARG A 184 -13.36 11.95 -13.54
C ARG A 184 -12.86 11.04 -14.64
N SER A 185 -13.69 10.12 -15.12
CA SER A 185 -13.37 9.18 -16.20
C SER A 185 -14.36 9.29 -17.35
N ASN A 186 -13.91 8.96 -18.55
CA ASN A 186 -14.75 8.67 -19.72
C ASN A 186 -14.76 7.18 -20.09
N GLY A 187 -14.19 6.33 -19.24
CA GLY A 187 -13.96 4.91 -19.49
C GLY A 187 -12.61 4.57 -20.12
N SER A 188 -11.81 5.53 -20.58
CA SER A 188 -10.48 5.24 -21.15
C SER A 188 -9.35 6.05 -20.52
N SER A 189 -9.64 7.26 -20.04
CA SER A 189 -8.67 8.15 -19.41
C SER A 189 -9.33 8.97 -18.31
N TYR A 190 -8.53 9.50 -17.39
CA TYR A 190 -9.01 10.57 -16.52
C TYR A 190 -9.18 11.86 -17.31
N LEU A 191 -10.13 12.69 -16.88
CA LEU A 191 -10.41 14.01 -17.43
C LEU A 191 -10.32 15.08 -16.35
N ARG A 192 -9.92 16.30 -16.73
CA ARG A 192 -9.97 17.50 -15.86
C ARG A 192 -11.40 18.00 -15.69
N GLU A 193 -12.21 17.92 -16.75
CA GLU A 193 -13.59 18.37 -16.78
C GLU A 193 -14.46 17.38 -17.58
N GLY A 194 -15.75 17.33 -17.28
CA GLY A 194 -16.68 16.36 -17.88
C GLY A 194 -16.43 14.92 -17.42
N GLY A 195 -17.12 13.96 -18.04
CA GLY A 195 -17.06 12.55 -17.62
C GLY A 195 -17.74 12.27 -16.29
N VAL A 196 -17.62 11.02 -15.84
CA VAL A 196 -18.26 10.48 -14.64
C VAL A 196 -17.28 10.53 -13.47
N ILE A 197 -17.74 10.87 -12.28
CA ILE A 197 -16.91 10.87 -11.08
C ILE A 197 -16.70 9.42 -10.64
N VAL A 198 -15.44 8.99 -10.61
CA VAL A 198 -15.06 7.64 -10.17
C VAL A 198 -14.46 7.63 -8.76
N SER A 199 -13.96 8.77 -8.28
CA SER A 199 -13.40 8.90 -6.94
C SER A 199 -13.29 10.36 -6.50
N GLU A 200 -13.28 10.56 -5.18
CA GLU A 200 -12.99 11.82 -4.52
C GLU A 200 -12.05 11.52 -3.34
N GLU A 201 -10.79 11.91 -3.46
CA GLU A 201 -9.74 11.61 -2.49
C GLU A 201 -8.81 12.81 -2.31
N PRO A 202 -8.04 12.93 -1.21
CA PRO A 202 -7.15 14.06 -0.99
C PRO A 202 -6.12 14.26 -2.11
N LYS A 203 -5.96 15.51 -2.56
CA LYS A 203 -4.85 15.93 -3.44
C LYS A 203 -3.51 15.84 -2.72
N ASP A 204 -3.44 16.45 -1.54
CA ASP A 204 -2.33 16.30 -0.60
C ASP A 204 -2.77 15.34 0.51
N ALA A 205 -2.57 14.03 0.35
CA ALA A 205 -2.99 13.06 1.36
C ALA A 205 -2.15 13.14 2.63
N LEU A 206 -2.75 12.90 3.80
CA LEU A 206 -2.03 12.78 5.07
C LEU A 206 -2.42 11.47 5.77
N LEU A 207 -1.44 10.59 5.99
CA LEU A 207 -1.60 9.36 6.73
C LEU A 207 -0.93 9.46 8.11
N ILE A 208 -1.58 8.92 9.13
CA ILE A 208 -1.05 8.83 10.49
C ILE A 208 -0.91 7.36 10.87
N PHE A 209 0.31 6.95 11.23
CA PHE A 209 0.63 5.62 11.73
C PHE A 209 0.99 5.69 13.23
N ALA A 210 0.00 5.47 14.09
CA ALA A 210 0.18 5.36 15.54
C ALA A 210 0.48 3.91 15.89
N SER A 211 1.76 3.53 15.89
CA SER A 211 2.20 2.15 16.11
C SER A 211 2.45 1.87 17.61
N PRO A 212 2.07 0.70 18.15
CA PRO A 212 2.57 0.29 19.46
C PRO A 212 4.10 0.14 19.41
N PRO A 213 4.82 0.17 20.54
CA PRO A 213 6.22 -0.23 20.55
C PRO A 213 6.37 -1.71 20.23
N LEU A 214 7.51 -2.08 19.66
CA LEU A 214 7.84 -3.49 19.43
C LEU A 214 7.95 -4.25 20.76
N ASP A 215 7.69 -5.54 20.67
CA ASP A 215 8.11 -6.50 21.69
C ASP A 215 9.64 -6.43 21.83
N GLU A 216 10.15 -6.30 23.06
CA GLU A 216 11.59 -6.18 23.33
C GLU A 216 12.39 -7.37 22.79
N ARG A 217 11.78 -8.56 22.67
CA ARG A 217 12.42 -9.76 22.11
C ARG A 217 12.71 -9.65 20.61
N LEU A 218 12.05 -8.72 19.92
CA LEU A 218 12.27 -8.42 18.50
C LEU A 218 13.32 -7.30 18.29
N ILE A 219 13.85 -6.73 19.36
CA ILE A 219 14.88 -5.69 19.27
C ILE A 219 16.24 -6.36 19.52
N PRO A 220 17.08 -6.55 18.48
CA PRO A 220 18.37 -7.19 18.66
C PRO A 220 19.32 -6.33 19.51
N SER A 221 20.16 -6.99 20.32
CA SER A 221 21.16 -6.31 21.14
C SER A 221 22.31 -5.77 20.29
N LYS A 222 22.56 -4.46 20.37
CA LYS A 222 23.70 -3.79 19.73
C LYS A 222 25.08 -4.26 20.24
N THR A 223 25.15 -4.94 21.38
CA THR A 223 26.43 -5.38 21.95
C THR A 223 26.82 -6.79 21.54
N SER A 224 25.99 -7.49 20.74
CA SER A 224 26.29 -8.83 20.26
C SER A 224 27.41 -8.81 19.21
N GLN A 225 28.32 -9.78 19.26
CA GLN A 225 29.42 -9.91 18.28
C GLN A 225 28.94 -10.35 16.88
N ASP A 226 27.73 -10.90 16.79
CA ASP A 226 27.11 -11.38 15.55
C ASP A 226 26.09 -10.39 14.97
N VAL A 227 26.21 -9.12 15.37
CA VAL A 227 25.43 -8.00 14.88
C VAL A 227 26.35 -7.04 14.14
N GLN A 228 25.95 -6.65 12.93
CA GLN A 228 26.49 -5.50 12.24
C GLN A 228 25.61 -4.28 12.53
N ILE A 229 26.22 -3.19 12.99
CA ILE A 229 25.54 -1.90 13.13
C ILE A 229 25.96 -1.02 11.96
N LEU A 230 25.00 -0.60 11.15
CA LEU A 230 25.22 0.32 10.04
C LEU A 230 24.96 1.75 10.48
N ARG A 231 25.90 2.65 10.18
CA ARG A 231 25.75 4.08 10.43
C ARG A 231 25.18 4.79 9.21
N PRO A 232 24.37 5.86 9.38
CA PRO A 232 23.78 6.60 8.27
C PRO A 232 24.81 7.04 7.25
N GLY A 233 24.46 6.95 5.97
CA GLY A 233 25.34 7.30 4.86
C GLY A 233 25.15 6.39 3.65
N LYS A 234 26.06 6.58 2.69
CA LYS A 234 26.17 5.74 1.50
C LYS A 234 26.43 4.29 1.90
N ILE A 235 25.72 3.37 1.25
CA ILE A 235 25.96 1.94 1.31
C ILE A 235 26.20 1.37 -0.10
N THR A 236 27.03 0.34 -0.17
CA THR A 236 27.34 -0.48 -1.36
C THR A 236 27.31 -1.95 -0.94
N GLN A 237 27.43 -2.91 -1.86
CA GLN A 237 27.47 -4.33 -1.48
C GLN A 237 28.62 -4.65 -0.52
N ASP A 238 29.75 -3.96 -0.66
CA ASP A 238 30.92 -4.13 0.21
C ASP A 238 30.71 -3.57 1.63
N SER A 239 29.59 -2.88 1.87
CA SER A 239 29.25 -2.37 3.20
C SER A 239 28.75 -3.46 4.15
N PHE A 240 28.40 -4.65 3.66
CA PHE A 240 27.76 -5.71 4.44
C PHE A 240 28.73 -6.81 4.84
N GLU A 241 28.83 -7.06 6.15
CA GLU A 241 29.62 -8.14 6.71
C GLU A 241 28.80 -9.43 6.83
N PRO A 242 29.44 -10.62 6.89
CA PRO A 242 28.75 -11.91 7.00
C PRO A 242 28.20 -12.19 8.42
N LYS A 243 27.50 -11.21 9.02
CA LYS A 243 26.86 -11.27 10.33
C LYS A 243 25.44 -11.82 10.24
N SER A 244 24.95 -12.44 11.32
CA SER A 244 23.57 -12.94 11.36
C SER A 244 22.52 -11.84 11.36
N THR A 245 22.84 -10.71 12.01
CA THR A 245 21.92 -9.58 12.19
C THR A 245 22.52 -8.29 11.67
N ILE A 246 21.71 -7.48 10.99
CA ILE A 246 22.02 -6.10 10.62
C ILE A 246 21.07 -5.16 11.37
N ILE A 247 21.60 -4.10 11.96
CA ILE A 247 20.84 -2.99 12.54
C ILE A 247 21.15 -1.72 11.75
N PHE A 248 20.11 -1.13 11.15
CA PHE A 248 20.15 0.24 10.65
C PHE A 248 19.75 1.18 11.79
N GLU A 249 20.70 2.00 12.24
CA GLU A 249 20.43 3.07 13.20
C GLU A 249 19.56 4.17 12.59
N ALA A 250 18.99 5.05 13.43
CA ALA A 250 18.24 6.19 12.93
C ALA A 250 19.09 7.10 12.03
N GLY A 251 18.55 7.49 10.87
CA GLY A 251 19.21 8.31 9.86
C GLY A 251 18.97 7.83 8.43
N VAL A 252 19.62 8.46 7.46
CA VAL A 252 19.40 8.22 6.02
C VAL A 252 20.49 7.32 5.45
N TYR A 253 20.09 6.33 4.67
CA TYR A 253 20.95 5.39 3.96
C TYR A 253 20.55 5.33 2.50
N TRP A 254 21.51 5.19 1.59
CA TRP A 254 21.22 5.07 0.16
C TRP A 254 22.19 4.12 -0.53
N MET A 255 21.63 3.24 -1.35
CA MET A 255 22.41 2.27 -2.11
C MET A 255 22.96 2.90 -3.40
N GLU A 256 24.26 2.77 -3.59
CA GLU A 256 24.94 3.16 -4.82
C GLU A 256 25.75 2.01 -5.41
N LYS A 257 25.88 2.03 -6.74
CA LYS A 257 26.89 1.28 -7.47
C LYS A 257 27.57 2.24 -8.44
N ASP A 258 28.90 2.31 -8.36
CA ASP A 258 29.73 3.20 -9.18
C ASP A 258 29.30 4.68 -9.14
N GLY A 259 28.81 5.13 -7.97
CA GLY A 259 28.32 6.50 -7.75
C GLY A 259 26.93 6.78 -8.30
N MET A 260 26.18 5.76 -8.72
CA MET A 260 24.83 5.88 -9.26
C MET A 260 23.80 5.27 -8.30
N LEU A 261 22.75 6.04 -8.02
CA LEU A 261 21.58 5.58 -7.26
C LEU A 261 20.71 4.68 -8.14
N GLY A 262 19.95 3.78 -7.50
CA GLY A 262 18.98 2.93 -8.22
C GLY A 262 19.61 1.86 -9.12
N LYS A 263 20.95 1.72 -9.10
CA LYS A 263 21.73 0.73 -9.86
C LYS A 263 22.15 -0.49 -9.04
N ASP A 264 21.66 -0.61 -7.81
CA ASP A 264 21.86 -1.79 -6.99
C ASP A 264 20.77 -1.94 -5.91
N HIS A 265 20.69 -3.11 -5.29
CA HIS A 265 19.87 -3.38 -4.11
C HIS A 265 20.69 -4.17 -3.08
N ILE A 266 20.25 -4.27 -1.83
CA ILE A 266 21.02 -4.96 -0.80
C ILE A 266 20.83 -6.47 -0.97
N LYS A 267 21.88 -7.17 -1.43
CA LYS A 267 21.89 -8.63 -1.45
C LYS A 267 22.55 -9.14 -0.18
N LEU A 268 21.74 -9.65 0.74
CA LEU A 268 22.20 -10.07 2.06
C LEU A 268 23.11 -11.29 1.97
N HIS A 269 24.11 -11.35 2.84
CA HIS A 269 24.95 -12.54 2.99
C HIS A 269 24.10 -13.73 3.49
N PRO A 270 24.39 -15.00 3.12
CA PRO A 270 23.59 -16.15 3.56
C PRO A 270 23.49 -16.35 5.08
N ASN A 271 24.46 -15.82 5.85
CA ASN A 271 24.39 -15.82 7.32
C ASN A 271 23.31 -14.85 7.83
N THR A 272 23.05 -13.77 7.11
CA THR A 272 22.17 -12.69 7.54
C THR A 272 20.71 -13.09 7.37
N HIS A 273 20.04 -13.29 8.49
CA HIS A 273 18.63 -13.67 8.56
C HIS A 273 17.81 -12.70 9.42
N TYR A 274 18.42 -11.65 9.97
CA TYR A 274 17.71 -10.66 10.76
C TYR A 274 18.10 -9.24 10.32
N VAL A 275 17.14 -8.45 9.87
CA VAL A 275 17.33 -7.03 9.55
C VAL A 275 16.42 -6.21 10.45
N TYR A 276 17.01 -5.29 11.20
CA TYR A 276 16.31 -4.40 12.12
C TYR A 276 16.49 -2.92 11.71
N PHE A 277 15.38 -2.18 11.69
CA PHE A 277 15.34 -0.76 11.41
C PHE A 277 14.93 0.04 12.65
N GLU A 278 15.83 0.88 13.15
CA GLU A 278 15.45 1.81 14.21
C GLU A 278 14.34 2.78 13.75
N PRO A 279 13.45 3.22 14.66
CA PRO A 279 12.55 4.32 14.36
C PRO A 279 13.34 5.55 13.89
N GLY A 280 13.00 6.07 12.72
CA GLY A 280 13.75 7.15 12.08
C GLY A 280 14.87 6.71 11.14
N ALA A 281 15.09 5.42 10.91
CA ALA A 281 15.90 4.97 9.77
C ALA A 281 15.13 5.18 8.45
N TYR A 282 15.80 5.68 7.40
CA TYR A 282 15.27 5.85 6.05
C TYR A 282 16.25 5.28 5.03
N ILE A 283 15.91 4.14 4.44
CA ILE A 283 16.80 3.34 3.60
C ILE A 283 16.30 3.41 2.15
N LYS A 284 17.03 4.10 1.27
CA LYS A 284 16.78 4.15 -0.17
C LYS A 284 17.40 2.93 -0.86
N ALA A 285 16.77 1.77 -0.70
CA ALA A 285 17.19 0.49 -1.27
C ALA A 285 16.04 -0.53 -1.25
N ALA A 286 16.32 -1.73 -1.77
CA ALA A 286 15.53 -2.95 -1.57
C ALA A 286 16.38 -4.07 -0.93
N LEU A 287 15.77 -5.14 -0.43
CA LEU A 287 16.44 -6.26 0.25
C LEU A 287 16.20 -7.60 -0.47
N GLU A 288 17.26 -8.33 -0.77
CA GLU A 288 17.24 -9.73 -1.17
C GLU A 288 17.86 -10.60 -0.07
N TYR A 289 17.05 -11.45 0.56
CA TYR A 289 17.52 -12.50 1.47
C TYR A 289 18.09 -13.68 0.67
N THR A 290 19.18 -14.25 1.18
CA THR A 290 19.84 -15.44 0.60
C THR A 290 20.08 -16.55 1.65
N THR A 291 19.53 -16.37 2.84
CA THR A 291 19.73 -17.27 3.97
C THR A 291 18.94 -18.56 3.83
N THR A 292 19.47 -19.64 4.39
CA THR A 292 18.75 -20.91 4.56
C THR A 292 18.25 -21.10 5.99
N ASN A 293 18.34 -20.07 6.83
CA ASN A 293 17.80 -20.12 8.20
C ASN A 293 16.29 -20.37 8.16
N PRO A 294 15.75 -21.31 8.98
CA PRO A 294 14.31 -21.55 9.09
C PRO A 294 13.48 -20.30 9.37
N ASP A 295 14.04 -19.30 10.04
CA ASP A 295 13.36 -18.03 10.28
C ASP A 295 14.21 -16.87 9.76
N PHE A 296 13.57 -15.95 9.04
CA PHE A 296 14.21 -14.69 8.66
C PHE A 296 13.28 -13.50 8.92
N HIS A 297 13.88 -12.36 9.28
CA HIS A 297 13.18 -11.26 9.94
C HIS A 297 13.46 -9.93 9.27
N THR A 298 12.39 -9.16 9.07
CA THR A 298 12.40 -7.76 8.64
C THR A 298 11.61 -6.96 9.67
N VAL A 299 12.29 -6.34 10.62
CA VAL A 299 11.67 -5.79 11.84
C VAL A 299 12.07 -4.34 12.02
N GLY A 300 11.21 -3.53 12.63
CA GLY A 300 11.56 -2.16 12.98
C GLY A 300 10.60 -1.13 12.40
N TYR A 301 10.77 0.12 12.82
CA TYR A 301 9.91 1.23 12.42
C TYR A 301 10.63 2.25 11.52
N GLY A 302 11.58 1.75 10.73
CA GLY A 302 12.18 2.52 9.64
C GLY A 302 11.39 2.43 8.34
N VAL A 303 11.84 3.23 7.37
CA VAL A 303 11.30 3.27 6.01
C VAL A 303 12.27 2.60 5.04
N VAL A 304 11.77 1.73 4.17
CA VAL A 304 12.49 1.17 3.02
C VAL A 304 11.88 1.78 1.76
N SER A 305 12.67 2.54 1.00
CA SER A 305 12.19 3.36 -0.11
C SER A 305 12.81 2.92 -1.44
N GLY A 306 11.95 2.67 -2.42
CA GLY A 306 12.33 2.37 -3.80
C GLY A 306 12.47 3.61 -4.69
N GLU A 307 12.48 4.82 -4.11
CA GLU A 307 12.35 6.09 -4.84
C GLU A 307 13.41 6.32 -5.94
N ASN A 308 14.58 5.69 -5.82
CA ASN A 308 15.68 5.81 -6.77
C ASN A 308 15.58 4.82 -7.95
N TYR A 309 14.70 3.83 -7.90
CA TYR A 309 14.57 2.83 -8.96
C TYR A 309 13.67 3.31 -10.08
N ALA A 310 14.01 2.91 -11.31
CA ALA A 310 13.12 3.06 -12.45
C ALA A 310 11.89 2.14 -12.30
N TYR A 311 10.78 2.49 -12.97
CA TYR A 311 9.61 1.60 -13.04
C TYR A 311 10.04 0.23 -13.61
N MET A 312 9.65 -0.87 -12.95
CA MET A 312 10.04 -2.25 -13.30
C MET A 312 11.56 -2.53 -13.30
N ALA A 313 12.36 -1.74 -12.57
CA ALA A 313 13.82 -1.84 -12.52
C ALA A 313 14.31 -3.30 -12.50
N ASN A 314 15.02 -3.71 -13.54
CA ASN A 314 15.36 -5.10 -13.77
C ASN A 314 16.78 -5.44 -13.36
N THR A 315 16.92 -6.31 -12.36
CA THR A 315 18.19 -6.65 -11.71
C THR A 315 19.20 -7.31 -12.66
N VAL A 316 18.75 -7.97 -13.74
CA VAL A 316 19.63 -8.59 -14.75
C VAL A 316 19.77 -7.75 -16.02
N LYS A 317 19.11 -6.59 -16.08
CA LYS A 317 19.24 -5.56 -17.12
C LYS A 317 19.71 -4.23 -16.52
N ASP A 318 20.60 -4.30 -15.53
CA ASP A 318 21.23 -3.16 -14.88
C ASP A 318 20.22 -2.11 -14.37
N TYR A 319 19.13 -2.60 -13.78
CA TYR A 319 18.05 -1.82 -13.16
C TYR A 319 17.31 -0.86 -14.09
N THR A 320 17.34 -1.13 -15.40
CA THR A 320 16.55 -0.42 -16.40
C THR A 320 15.07 -0.82 -16.35
N ALA A 321 14.19 0.02 -16.91
CA ALA A 321 12.74 -0.19 -16.95
C ALA A 321 12.31 -1.25 -17.98
N VAL A 322 12.72 -2.50 -17.75
CA VAL A 322 12.41 -3.65 -18.61
C VAL A 322 11.74 -4.73 -17.77
N LYS A 323 10.44 -4.94 -17.96
CA LYS A 323 9.69 -5.95 -17.20
C LYS A 323 10.33 -7.34 -17.30
N ASP A 324 10.49 -7.98 -16.15
CA ASP A 324 10.71 -9.41 -16.04
C ASP A 324 10.02 -9.93 -14.78
N ASP A 325 9.07 -10.87 -14.96
CA ASP A 325 8.27 -11.39 -13.85
C ASP A 325 9.14 -12.05 -12.77
N ARG A 326 10.35 -12.51 -13.09
CA ARG A 326 11.30 -13.03 -12.11
C ARG A 326 12.29 -11.98 -11.63
N TYR A 327 12.84 -11.14 -12.52
CA TYR A 327 14.03 -10.34 -12.21
C TYR A 327 13.79 -8.83 -12.07
N SER A 328 12.58 -8.32 -12.33
CA SER A 328 12.21 -6.97 -11.88
C SER A 328 12.25 -6.91 -10.35
N LEU A 329 12.81 -5.83 -9.81
CA LEU A 329 13.21 -5.73 -8.42
C LEU A 329 12.00 -5.71 -7.47
N ARG A 330 12.02 -6.59 -6.47
CA ARG A 330 11.10 -6.56 -5.32
C ARG A 330 11.72 -5.78 -4.19
N MET A 331 10.88 -5.21 -3.33
CA MET A 331 11.38 -4.47 -2.17
C MET A 331 11.84 -5.40 -1.04
N PHE A 332 11.12 -6.51 -0.85
CA PHE A 332 11.56 -7.64 -0.04
C PHE A 332 11.54 -8.90 -0.89
N TRP A 333 12.69 -9.54 -1.05
CA TRP A 333 12.86 -10.60 -2.03
C TRP A 333 13.61 -11.79 -1.44
N HIS A 334 13.25 -12.99 -1.90
CA HIS A 334 14.04 -14.18 -1.66
C HIS A 334 13.92 -15.10 -2.87
N GLN A 335 15.04 -15.42 -3.53
CA GLN A 335 14.99 -16.16 -4.80
C GLN A 335 14.98 -17.70 -4.65
N SER A 336 15.23 -18.20 -3.44
CA SER A 336 15.39 -19.63 -3.20
C SER A 336 14.98 -20.08 -1.78
N VAL A 337 13.75 -19.80 -1.37
CA VAL A 337 13.22 -20.27 -0.07
C VAL A 337 12.99 -21.78 -0.06
N THR A 338 13.11 -22.40 1.09
CA THR A 338 12.76 -23.80 1.33
C THR A 338 11.41 -23.91 2.05
N ASP A 339 10.75 -25.07 1.93
CA ASP A 339 9.44 -25.36 2.54
C ASP A 339 9.38 -25.18 4.06
N ASN A 340 10.53 -25.13 4.75
CA ASN A 340 10.60 -24.99 6.21
C ASN A 340 10.89 -23.55 6.65
N GLN A 341 10.91 -22.59 5.74
CA GLN A 341 11.22 -21.19 6.08
C GLN A 341 9.97 -20.37 6.42
N THR A 342 10.14 -19.48 7.39
CA THR A 342 9.14 -18.50 7.82
C THR A 342 9.72 -17.10 7.78
N TRP A 343 9.05 -16.21 7.06
CA TRP A 343 9.35 -14.79 7.07
C TRP A 343 8.55 -14.07 8.16
N HIS A 344 9.23 -13.28 8.99
CA HIS A 344 8.60 -12.43 10.00
C HIS A 344 8.81 -10.96 9.66
N CYS A 345 7.74 -10.26 9.30
CA CYS A 345 7.76 -8.83 8.97
C CYS A 345 6.97 -8.03 10.02
N VAL A 346 7.64 -7.19 10.81
CA VAL A 346 7.01 -6.48 11.93
C VAL A 346 7.42 -5.02 11.98
N GLY A 347 6.53 -4.14 11.53
CA GLY A 347 6.70 -2.69 11.68
C GLY A 347 7.06 -1.86 10.44
N PRO A 348 7.87 -2.35 9.45
CA PRO A 348 8.43 -1.51 8.41
C PRO A 348 7.38 -0.73 7.62
N THR A 349 7.79 0.44 7.14
CA THR A 349 7.05 1.18 6.11
C THR A 349 7.78 1.07 4.79
N LEU A 350 7.10 0.59 3.77
CA LEU A 350 7.57 0.56 2.40
C LEU A 350 7.13 1.83 1.65
N ASN A 351 8.04 2.49 0.94
CA ASN A 351 7.75 3.66 0.11
C ASN A 351 8.17 3.44 -1.34
N ALA A 352 7.36 3.94 -2.28
CA ALA A 352 7.71 4.06 -3.70
C ALA A 352 8.27 2.78 -4.35
N PRO A 353 7.59 1.62 -4.24
CA PRO A 353 8.04 0.41 -4.89
C PRO A 353 8.08 0.57 -6.43
N PRO A 354 9.12 0.07 -7.13
CA PRO A 354 9.20 0.14 -8.59
C PRO A 354 8.42 -0.98 -9.30
N PHE A 355 8.04 -2.03 -8.58
CA PHE A 355 7.42 -3.26 -9.09
C PHE A 355 6.68 -3.99 -7.95
N ASN A 356 6.39 -5.29 -8.10
CA ASN A 356 5.79 -6.11 -7.05
C ASN A 356 6.61 -5.97 -5.76
N THR A 357 5.93 -5.88 -4.62
CA THR A 357 6.59 -5.46 -3.38
C THR A 357 7.31 -6.59 -2.66
N MET A 358 6.76 -7.80 -2.72
CA MET A 358 7.35 -8.97 -2.07
C MET A 358 7.05 -10.26 -2.82
N ASP A 359 8.10 -11.06 -3.06
CA ASP A 359 8.00 -12.43 -3.54
C ASP A 359 9.05 -13.34 -2.86
N LEU A 360 8.63 -14.55 -2.48
CA LEU A 360 9.49 -15.60 -1.92
C LEU A 360 9.49 -16.81 -2.87
N HIS A 361 10.44 -16.85 -3.80
CA HIS A 361 10.51 -17.91 -4.80
C HIS A 361 11.10 -19.20 -4.23
N PRO A 362 10.49 -20.37 -4.50
CA PRO A 362 10.99 -21.64 -3.98
C PRO A 362 12.35 -21.99 -4.61
N LEU A 363 13.22 -22.62 -3.81
CA LEU A 363 14.53 -23.11 -4.23
C LEU A 363 14.40 -24.09 -5.42
N ASN A 364 13.41 -24.98 -5.35
CA ASN A 364 13.11 -25.95 -6.39
C ASN A 364 11.85 -25.50 -7.15
N HIS A 365 11.82 -25.76 -8.45
CA HIS A 365 10.61 -25.54 -9.24
C HIS A 365 9.45 -26.37 -8.65
N THR A 366 8.35 -25.69 -8.34
CA THR A 366 7.09 -26.34 -7.96
C THR A 366 6.19 -26.44 -9.20
N PRO A 367 5.45 -27.56 -9.40
CA PRO A 367 4.52 -27.68 -10.52
C PRO A 367 3.47 -26.57 -10.51
N HIS A 368 3.03 -26.15 -9.31
CA HIS A 368 2.10 -25.05 -9.10
C HIS A 368 2.67 -24.06 -8.09
N GLU A 369 2.30 -22.78 -8.21
CA GLU A 369 2.85 -21.73 -7.33
C GLU A 369 2.35 -21.90 -5.90
N GLU A 370 1.07 -22.28 -5.75
CA GLU A 370 0.42 -22.56 -4.47
C GLU A 370 1.11 -23.68 -3.66
N ASP A 371 1.90 -24.54 -4.33
CA ASP A 371 2.65 -25.62 -3.68
C ASP A 371 3.87 -25.12 -2.89
N ASN A 372 4.25 -23.85 -3.03
CA ASN A 372 5.29 -23.23 -2.22
C ASN A 372 4.85 -23.15 -0.75
N LYS A 373 5.58 -23.81 0.14
CA LYS A 373 5.20 -23.98 1.56
C LYS A 373 5.90 -23.03 2.53
N VAL A 374 6.61 -22.04 2.01
CA VAL A 374 7.13 -20.94 2.83
C VAL A 374 5.98 -20.30 3.62
N LYS A 375 6.28 -19.80 4.81
CA LYS A 375 5.31 -19.12 5.67
C LYS A 375 5.62 -17.64 5.81
N ALA A 376 4.60 -16.85 6.12
CA ALA A 376 4.76 -15.43 6.41
C ALA A 376 3.90 -14.97 7.60
N HIS A 377 4.54 -14.24 8.51
CA HIS A 377 3.88 -13.51 9.60
C HIS A 377 4.17 -12.03 9.45
N VAL A 378 3.16 -11.28 8.98
CA VAL A 378 3.25 -9.85 8.72
C VAL A 378 2.36 -9.10 9.70
N ARG A 379 2.90 -8.09 10.41
CA ARG A 379 2.10 -7.22 11.28
C ARG A 379 2.62 -5.80 11.33
N ASP A 380 1.70 -4.84 11.52
CA ASP A 380 2.03 -3.41 11.62
C ASP A 380 2.92 -2.93 10.46
N TYR A 381 2.67 -3.48 9.27
CA TYR A 381 3.39 -3.22 8.03
C TYR A 381 2.61 -2.23 7.18
N LYS A 382 3.33 -1.30 6.53
CA LYS A 382 2.73 -0.22 5.73
C LYS A 382 3.35 -0.19 4.34
N GLN A 383 2.55 0.19 3.36
CA GLN A 383 2.98 0.51 2.00
C GLN A 383 2.38 1.84 1.58
N VAL A 384 3.21 2.78 1.13
CA VAL A 384 2.85 4.13 0.71
C VAL A 384 3.51 4.48 -0.62
N GLY A 385 2.96 5.45 -1.36
CA GLY A 385 3.59 5.95 -2.60
C GLY A 385 3.66 4.95 -3.76
N ALA A 386 2.90 3.87 -3.70
CA ALA A 386 2.74 2.86 -4.76
C ALA A 386 1.92 3.39 -5.96
N PHE A 387 2.42 4.43 -6.64
CA PHE A 387 1.72 5.04 -7.79
C PHE A 387 1.91 4.27 -9.10
N TYR A 388 3.05 3.61 -9.29
CA TYR A 388 3.30 2.80 -10.47
C TYR A 388 2.35 1.61 -10.56
N PHE A 389 1.98 1.17 -11.77
CA PHE A 389 1.38 -0.15 -11.96
C PHE A 389 2.26 -1.27 -11.38
N GLN A 390 1.70 -2.46 -11.19
CA GLN A 390 2.43 -3.63 -10.68
C GLN A 390 2.98 -3.44 -9.25
N THR A 391 2.47 -2.47 -8.51
CA THR A 391 2.82 -2.23 -7.10
C THR A 391 1.84 -2.92 -6.17
N ASP A 392 1.81 -4.23 -6.30
CA ASP A 392 0.96 -5.14 -5.53
C ASP A 392 1.16 -4.98 -4.02
N GLY A 393 0.22 -5.49 -3.24
CA GLY A 393 0.52 -5.91 -1.87
C GLY A 393 1.39 -7.17 -1.85
N THR A 394 1.49 -7.81 -0.68
CA THR A 394 2.29 -9.02 -0.53
C THR A 394 1.59 -10.24 -1.15
N GLN A 395 2.33 -11.31 -1.46
CA GLN A 395 1.72 -12.64 -1.60
C GLN A 395 1.23 -13.15 -0.23
N MET A 396 0.07 -13.83 -0.19
CA MET A 396 -0.45 -14.42 1.05
C MET A 396 -0.05 -15.89 1.14
N TYR A 397 1.16 -16.15 1.63
CA TYR A 397 1.61 -17.49 2.03
C TYR A 397 0.88 -18.00 3.28
N ASP A 398 1.07 -19.28 3.64
CA ASP A 398 0.57 -19.81 4.93
C ASP A 398 1.08 -18.94 6.09
N GLY A 399 0.21 -18.66 7.06
CA GLY A 399 0.52 -17.80 8.20
C GLY A 399 -0.48 -16.67 8.40
N THR A 400 0.01 -15.49 8.79
CA THR A 400 -0.85 -14.39 9.28
C THR A 400 -0.44 -13.04 8.71
N VAL A 401 -1.42 -12.22 8.32
CA VAL A 401 -1.22 -10.80 8.02
C VAL A 401 -2.20 -9.97 8.84
N ARG A 402 -1.71 -9.03 9.63
CA ARG A 402 -2.59 -8.21 10.46
C ARG A 402 -2.16 -6.78 10.68
N ASP A 403 -3.14 -5.91 10.91
CA ASP A 403 -2.91 -4.53 11.33
C ASP A 403 -2.06 -3.74 10.30
N VAL A 404 -2.42 -3.83 9.02
CA VAL A 404 -1.64 -3.29 7.90
C VAL A 404 -2.34 -2.13 7.19
N PHE A 405 -1.56 -1.30 6.50
CA PHE A 405 -2.06 -0.25 5.60
C PHE A 405 -1.34 -0.33 4.26
N TRP A 406 -2.08 -0.48 3.14
CA TRP A 406 -1.47 -0.54 1.82
C TRP A 406 -2.09 0.44 0.83
N HIS A 407 -1.27 1.36 0.33
CA HIS A 407 -1.49 2.02 -0.95
C HIS A 407 -0.99 1.10 -2.06
N VAL A 408 -1.83 0.81 -3.06
CA VAL A 408 -1.50 -0.12 -4.15
C VAL A 408 -2.07 0.35 -5.49
N ASN A 409 -1.34 0.10 -6.58
CA ASN A 409 -1.86 0.24 -7.94
C ASN A 409 -1.71 -1.06 -8.72
N ASP A 410 -1.96 -2.17 -8.03
CA ASP A 410 -2.12 -3.52 -8.56
C ASP A 410 -2.81 -4.41 -7.51
N ASP A 411 -2.86 -5.73 -7.68
CA ASP A 411 -3.46 -6.71 -6.77
C ASP A 411 -3.10 -6.43 -5.30
N ALA A 412 -4.08 -6.15 -4.45
CA ALA A 412 -3.80 -5.76 -3.05
C ALA A 412 -3.55 -6.97 -2.15
N ILE A 413 -4.41 -7.99 -2.25
CA ILE A 413 -4.37 -9.23 -1.49
C ILE A 413 -4.35 -10.39 -2.49
N LYS A 414 -3.21 -11.06 -2.62
CA LYS A 414 -3.02 -12.21 -3.54
C LYS A 414 -3.22 -13.54 -2.80
N LEU A 415 -4.42 -14.10 -2.87
CA LEU A 415 -4.81 -15.33 -2.16
C LEU A 415 -4.42 -16.59 -2.95
N TYR A 416 -3.12 -16.78 -3.11
CA TYR A 416 -2.56 -17.84 -3.94
C TYR A 416 -2.20 -19.11 -3.17
N HIS A 417 -2.20 -19.07 -1.83
CA HIS A 417 -1.80 -20.20 -0.99
C HIS A 417 -2.86 -20.50 0.08
N SER A 418 -2.87 -21.74 0.54
CA SER A 418 -3.73 -22.18 1.65
C SER A 418 -3.24 -21.66 3.00
N GLY A 419 -4.14 -21.61 4.00
CA GLY A 419 -3.79 -21.37 5.40
C GLY A 419 -3.62 -19.90 5.83
N ALA A 420 -3.63 -18.95 4.90
CA ALA A 420 -3.47 -17.53 5.21
C ALA A 420 -4.63 -16.97 6.07
N GLN A 421 -4.30 -16.32 7.19
CA GLN A 421 -5.25 -15.64 8.08
C GLN A 421 -5.01 -14.13 8.10
N LEU A 422 -5.99 -13.36 7.63
CA LEU A 422 -5.88 -11.93 7.40
C LEU A 422 -6.84 -11.17 8.34
N HIS A 423 -6.35 -10.15 9.05
CA HIS A 423 -7.17 -9.36 9.97
C HIS A 423 -6.76 -7.88 10.05
N GLY A 424 -7.71 -6.96 9.89
CA GLY A 424 -7.45 -5.53 10.11
C GLY A 424 -6.55 -4.94 9.01
N ILE A 425 -7.07 -4.95 7.78
CA ILE A 425 -6.36 -4.49 6.58
C ILE A 425 -7.03 -3.22 6.09
N THR A 426 -6.26 -2.13 5.99
CA THR A 426 -6.70 -0.88 5.36
C THR A 426 -6.04 -0.72 4.00
N ILE A 427 -6.82 -0.44 2.96
CA ILE A 427 -6.36 -0.36 1.57
C ILE A 427 -6.77 0.98 0.97
N TRP A 428 -5.80 1.65 0.37
CA TRP A 428 -5.99 2.74 -0.56
C TRP A 428 -5.66 2.22 -1.95
N LYS A 429 -6.69 1.93 -2.75
CA LYS A 429 -6.51 1.45 -4.11
C LYS A 429 -6.37 2.64 -5.07
N ALA A 430 -5.39 2.58 -5.95
CA ALA A 430 -5.34 3.44 -7.12
C ALA A 430 -6.31 2.93 -8.19
N ARG A 431 -5.84 2.45 -9.34
CA ARG A 431 -6.71 2.24 -10.51
C ARG A 431 -6.57 0.91 -11.25
N ASN A 432 -5.69 0.02 -10.79
CA ASN A 432 -5.43 -1.26 -11.46
C ASN A 432 -5.71 -2.46 -10.55
N ASN A 433 -6.26 -3.52 -11.15
CA ASN A 433 -6.47 -4.83 -10.55
C ASN A 433 -7.33 -4.84 -9.27
N ALA A 434 -7.62 -6.04 -8.78
CA ALA A 434 -8.59 -6.25 -7.71
C ALA A 434 -8.05 -5.82 -6.33
N ILE A 435 -8.95 -5.73 -5.35
CA ILE A 435 -8.55 -5.73 -3.95
C ILE A 435 -8.10 -7.14 -3.55
N VAL A 436 -9.00 -8.12 -3.65
CA VAL A 436 -8.71 -9.54 -3.43
C VAL A 436 -8.59 -10.23 -4.78
N GLN A 437 -7.41 -10.76 -5.10
CA GLN A 437 -7.12 -11.46 -6.35
C GLN A 437 -6.99 -12.96 -6.11
N MET A 438 -7.65 -13.73 -6.99
CA MET A 438 -7.79 -15.19 -6.90
C MET A 438 -7.45 -15.94 -8.20
N GLY A 439 -7.28 -15.21 -9.31
CA GLY A 439 -7.18 -15.77 -10.66
C GLY A 439 -5.75 -15.97 -11.18
N TRP A 440 -5.57 -15.62 -12.45
CA TRP A 440 -4.37 -15.81 -13.28
C TRP A 440 -4.07 -17.24 -13.71
N LYS A 441 -4.43 -18.24 -12.90
CA LYS A 441 -4.38 -19.68 -13.21
C LYS A 441 -5.29 -20.46 -12.26
N PRO A 442 -5.67 -21.71 -12.57
CA PRO A 442 -6.38 -22.58 -11.64
C PRO A 442 -5.56 -22.84 -10.37
N ARG A 443 -6.22 -22.87 -9.21
CA ARG A 443 -5.56 -23.07 -7.90
C ARG A 443 -6.35 -23.98 -6.98
N ASP A 444 -5.64 -24.73 -6.14
CA ASP A 444 -6.23 -25.48 -5.02
C ASP A 444 -5.87 -24.79 -3.69
N VAL A 445 -6.84 -24.08 -3.11
CA VAL A 445 -6.62 -23.18 -1.97
C VAL A 445 -7.72 -23.40 -0.94
N SER A 446 -7.35 -23.59 0.31
CA SER A 446 -8.29 -23.80 1.40
C SER A 446 -7.82 -23.15 2.71
N SER A 447 -8.72 -23.11 3.69
CA SER A 447 -8.40 -22.64 5.04
C SER A 447 -7.91 -21.18 5.08
N VAL A 448 -8.43 -20.34 4.19
CA VAL A 448 -8.11 -18.90 4.16
C VAL A 448 -9.23 -18.11 4.82
N SER A 449 -8.87 -17.15 5.67
CA SER A 449 -9.81 -16.17 6.20
C SER A 449 -9.33 -14.74 6.02
N VAL A 450 -10.25 -13.84 5.70
CA VAL A 450 -10.02 -12.38 5.66
C VAL A 450 -11.08 -11.73 6.52
N SER A 451 -10.66 -10.87 7.45
CA SER A 451 -11.59 -10.17 8.34
C SER A 451 -11.18 -8.70 8.53
N LYS A 452 -12.18 -7.83 8.71
CA LYS A 452 -11.97 -6.40 8.95
C LYS A 452 -11.15 -5.75 7.83
N LEU A 453 -11.70 -5.80 6.63
CA LEU A 453 -11.14 -5.18 5.43
C LEU A 453 -11.76 -3.79 5.24
N ARG A 454 -10.93 -2.75 5.17
CA ARG A 454 -11.35 -1.36 4.97
C ARG A 454 -10.73 -0.83 3.68
N ILE A 455 -11.54 -0.61 2.66
CA ILE A 455 -11.14 0.02 1.41
C ILE A 455 -11.54 1.49 1.50
N ILE A 456 -10.58 2.34 1.84
CA ILE A 456 -10.84 3.76 2.14
C ILE A 456 -10.93 4.61 0.89
N HIS A 457 -10.27 4.17 -0.18
CA HIS A 457 -10.27 4.81 -1.49
C HIS A 457 -10.09 3.79 -2.60
N ASN A 458 -10.68 4.09 -3.74
CA ASN A 458 -10.44 3.44 -5.02
C ASN A 458 -10.69 4.46 -6.14
N ARG A 459 -10.05 4.30 -7.30
CA ARG A 459 -10.22 5.23 -8.42
C ARG A 459 -10.10 4.55 -9.78
N TRP A 460 -10.59 3.32 -9.94
CA TRP A 460 -10.59 2.64 -11.24
C TRP A 460 -11.24 3.50 -12.34
N LEU A 461 -10.68 3.42 -13.54
CA LEU A 461 -11.15 4.21 -14.68
C LEU A 461 -12.40 3.62 -15.34
N GLN A 462 -12.45 2.31 -15.43
CA GLN A 462 -13.43 1.54 -16.18
C GLN A 462 -13.56 0.14 -15.57
N PRO A 463 -14.65 -0.58 -15.82
CA PRO A 463 -14.66 -2.02 -15.66
C PRO A 463 -13.50 -2.63 -16.45
N ASN A 464 -12.88 -3.64 -15.88
CA ASN A 464 -11.93 -4.47 -16.59
C ASN A 464 -12.05 -5.88 -16.02
N ALA A 465 -12.03 -6.87 -16.90
CA ALA A 465 -12.21 -8.28 -16.58
C ALA A 465 -10.88 -9.04 -16.56
N TYR A 466 -9.93 -8.65 -17.41
CA TYR A 466 -8.58 -9.19 -17.42
C TYR A 466 -7.77 -8.76 -16.18
N VAL A 467 -7.90 -7.49 -15.79
CA VAL A 467 -7.39 -6.92 -14.54
C VAL A 467 -8.57 -6.40 -13.70
N PRO A 468 -9.27 -7.28 -12.95
CA PRO A 468 -10.56 -7.00 -12.32
C PRO A 468 -10.64 -5.64 -11.60
N SER A 469 -11.54 -4.77 -12.05
CA SER A 469 -11.86 -3.52 -11.36
C SER A 469 -12.95 -3.76 -10.31
N ALA A 470 -12.61 -4.52 -9.28
CA ALA A 470 -13.57 -5.01 -8.28
C ALA A 470 -12.92 -5.25 -6.91
N ILE A 471 -13.77 -5.39 -5.89
CA ILE A 471 -13.32 -5.83 -4.56
C ILE A 471 -12.84 -7.28 -4.60
N PHE A 472 -13.66 -8.20 -5.13
CA PHE A 472 -13.29 -9.61 -5.32
C PHE A 472 -13.05 -9.91 -6.80
N GLY A 473 -11.79 -10.11 -7.16
CA GLY A 473 -11.36 -10.37 -8.53
C GLY A 473 -10.81 -11.78 -8.72
N ALA A 474 -11.11 -12.36 -9.88
CA ALA A 474 -10.33 -13.46 -10.42
C ALA A 474 -10.04 -13.16 -11.89
N SER A 475 -8.81 -12.78 -12.18
CA SER A 475 -8.36 -12.61 -13.57
C SER A 475 -8.44 -13.93 -14.34
N PRO A 476 -8.73 -13.90 -15.65
CA PRO A 476 -8.61 -15.08 -16.50
C PRO A 476 -7.15 -15.57 -16.56
N PHE A 477 -6.94 -16.72 -17.20
CA PHE A 477 -5.61 -17.32 -17.32
C PHE A 477 -4.62 -16.33 -17.99
N TYR A 478 -3.44 -16.12 -17.37
CA TYR A 478 -2.45 -15.13 -17.79
C TYR A 478 -1.77 -15.48 -19.12
N ALA A 479 -1.55 -16.77 -19.38
CA ALA A 479 -0.95 -17.31 -20.60
C ALA A 479 -1.96 -18.10 -21.47
N ASP A 480 -1.58 -18.34 -22.73
CA ASP A 480 -2.29 -19.28 -23.60
C ASP A 480 -1.63 -20.67 -23.59
N PRO A 481 -2.41 -21.76 -23.74
CA PRO A 481 -3.87 -21.78 -23.86
C PRO A 481 -4.56 -21.49 -22.51
N LYS A 482 -5.73 -20.83 -22.57
CA LYS A 482 -6.56 -20.65 -21.38
C LYS A 482 -7.09 -21.99 -20.89
N GLU A 483 -6.83 -22.31 -19.62
CA GLU A 483 -7.25 -23.57 -19.01
C GLU A 483 -8.13 -23.36 -17.78
N VAL A 484 -9.06 -24.30 -17.58
CA VAL A 484 -9.83 -24.47 -16.35
C VAL A 484 -9.55 -25.86 -15.77
N ASP A 485 -9.59 -26.00 -14.45
CA ASP A 485 -9.33 -27.26 -13.75
C ASP A 485 -10.46 -27.58 -12.77
N ASP A 486 -11.32 -28.52 -13.15
CA ASP A 486 -12.47 -29.00 -12.35
C ASP A 486 -12.06 -29.93 -11.20
N THR A 487 -10.77 -30.27 -11.08
CA THR A 487 -10.25 -31.07 -9.96
C THR A 487 -9.79 -30.22 -8.78
N ARG A 488 -9.61 -28.91 -8.97
CA ARG A 488 -9.18 -27.97 -7.93
C ARG A 488 -10.33 -27.20 -7.32
N THR A 489 -10.17 -26.78 -6.06
CA THR A 489 -11.16 -25.93 -5.39
C THR A 489 -10.48 -24.79 -4.65
N MET A 490 -11.05 -23.59 -4.76
CA MET A 490 -10.69 -22.47 -3.90
C MET A 490 -11.80 -22.19 -2.89
N SER A 491 -11.47 -22.30 -1.59
CA SER A 491 -12.39 -22.12 -0.47
C SER A 491 -11.91 -21.00 0.46
N LEU A 492 -12.70 -19.93 0.55
CA LEU A 492 -12.36 -18.70 1.27
C LEU A 492 -13.50 -18.27 2.20
N ASN A 493 -13.16 -17.73 3.36
CA ASN A 493 -14.09 -17.02 4.25
C ASN A 493 -13.67 -15.56 4.35
N VAL A 494 -14.60 -14.64 4.05
CA VAL A 494 -14.36 -13.20 4.13
C VAL A 494 -15.46 -12.56 4.96
N ASP A 495 -15.09 -11.74 5.94
CA ASP A 495 -16.02 -11.10 6.86
C ASP A 495 -15.66 -9.63 7.13
N ASP A 496 -16.67 -8.80 7.36
CA ASP A 496 -16.51 -7.40 7.75
C ASP A 496 -15.69 -6.60 6.72
N VAL A 497 -16.33 -6.31 5.58
CA VAL A 497 -15.76 -5.54 4.47
C VAL A 497 -16.47 -4.20 4.38
N VAL A 498 -15.71 -3.11 4.42
CA VAL A 498 -16.23 -1.76 4.18
C VAL A 498 -15.50 -1.17 2.99
N CYS A 499 -16.26 -0.68 2.02
CA CYS A 499 -15.75 0.18 0.96
C CYS A 499 -16.37 1.57 1.10
N GLU A 500 -15.50 2.57 1.23
CA GLU A 500 -15.87 3.96 1.47
C GLU A 500 -15.81 4.78 0.17
N GLY A 501 -16.60 5.86 0.12
CA GLY A 501 -16.72 6.70 -1.06
C GLY A 501 -17.49 6.05 -2.21
N ILE A 502 -17.03 6.27 -3.45
CA ILE A 502 -17.60 5.65 -4.65
C ILE A 502 -16.93 4.31 -4.88
N CYS A 503 -17.65 3.22 -4.65
CA CYS A 503 -17.14 1.87 -4.84
C CYS A 503 -17.41 1.35 -6.24
N ALA A 504 -16.41 0.69 -6.82
CA ALA A 504 -16.57 -0.13 -8.02
C ALA A 504 -17.32 -1.44 -7.71
N ALA A 505 -17.29 -2.38 -8.63
CA ALA A 505 -17.98 -3.67 -8.52
C ALA A 505 -17.58 -4.47 -7.27
N LEU A 506 -18.57 -5.18 -6.70
CA LEU A 506 -18.31 -6.15 -5.63
C LEU A 506 -17.42 -7.29 -6.15
N MET A 507 -17.74 -7.84 -7.32
CA MET A 507 -16.97 -8.95 -7.88
C MET A 507 -16.83 -8.92 -9.39
N THR A 508 -15.66 -9.32 -9.89
CA THR A 508 -15.39 -9.57 -11.31
C THR A 508 -14.52 -10.82 -11.41
N ILE A 509 -15.15 -11.96 -11.70
CA ILE A 509 -14.53 -13.28 -11.55
C ILE A 509 -14.61 -14.05 -12.87
N ALA A 510 -13.46 -14.50 -13.37
CA ALA A 510 -13.33 -15.59 -14.32
C ALA A 510 -13.06 -16.90 -13.55
N PRO A 511 -14.05 -17.80 -13.37
CA PRO A 511 -13.80 -19.07 -12.70
C PRO A 511 -12.78 -19.91 -13.48
N LEU A 512 -11.66 -20.27 -12.85
CA LEU A 512 -10.64 -21.16 -13.41
C LEU A 512 -10.59 -22.52 -12.68
N GLN A 513 -11.28 -22.62 -11.54
CA GLN A 513 -11.43 -23.80 -10.68
C GLN A 513 -12.80 -23.77 -9.99
N ASN A 514 -13.16 -24.82 -9.24
CA ASN A 514 -14.35 -24.76 -8.37
C ASN A 514 -14.18 -23.68 -7.30
N LEU A 515 -15.26 -22.97 -6.97
CA LEU A 515 -15.25 -21.89 -5.96
C LEU A 515 -16.18 -22.21 -4.79
N GLN A 516 -15.71 -21.95 -3.58
CA GLN A 516 -16.49 -21.98 -2.33
C GLN A 516 -16.19 -20.72 -1.52
N LEU A 517 -16.91 -19.64 -1.82
CA LEU A 517 -16.69 -18.32 -1.24
C LEU A 517 -17.81 -18.00 -0.25
N ARG A 518 -17.46 -17.81 1.03
CA ARG A 518 -18.39 -17.30 2.04
C ARG A 518 -18.00 -15.87 2.36
N ILE A 519 -18.88 -14.92 2.02
CA ILE A 519 -18.62 -13.49 2.20
C ILE A 519 -19.73 -12.90 3.06
N SER A 520 -19.39 -12.28 4.19
CA SER A 520 -20.36 -11.73 5.13
C SER A 520 -20.04 -10.30 5.57
N ASN A 521 -21.09 -9.57 5.94
CA ASN A 521 -21.03 -8.23 6.52
C ASN A 521 -20.27 -7.25 5.61
N ILE A 522 -20.87 -6.98 4.45
CA ILE A 522 -20.31 -6.11 3.42
C ILE A 522 -21.07 -4.79 3.43
N HIS A 523 -20.36 -3.68 3.52
CA HIS A 523 -20.94 -2.35 3.45
C HIS A 523 -20.23 -1.52 2.41
N PHE A 524 -20.98 -1.03 1.44
CA PHE A 524 -20.52 -0.03 0.47
C PHE A 524 -21.20 1.28 0.81
N GLU A 525 -20.44 2.35 1.00
CA GLU A 525 -21.02 3.68 1.22
C GLU A 525 -21.87 4.08 0.01
N ARG A 526 -21.32 3.90 -1.20
CA ARG A 526 -22.04 4.06 -2.47
C ARG A 526 -21.46 3.09 -3.50
N LEU A 527 -22.33 2.43 -4.27
CA LEU A 527 -21.92 1.70 -5.47
C LEU A 527 -22.02 2.63 -6.69
N HIS A 528 -21.02 2.60 -7.57
CA HIS A 528 -21.05 3.39 -8.81
C HIS A 528 -22.18 2.92 -9.74
N ASP A 529 -23.05 3.81 -10.19
CA ASP A 529 -24.30 3.49 -10.88
C ASP A 529 -24.46 4.15 -12.26
N ASP A 530 -23.41 4.81 -12.77
CA ASP A 530 -23.46 5.40 -14.11
C ASP A 530 -23.60 4.32 -15.20
N ALA A 531 -24.63 4.48 -16.04
CA ALA A 531 -24.99 3.54 -17.09
C ALA A 531 -24.01 3.52 -18.29
N THR A 532 -23.16 4.54 -18.42
CA THR A 532 -22.21 4.67 -19.53
C THR A 532 -20.94 3.88 -19.25
N ILE A 533 -20.34 4.07 -18.07
CA ILE A 533 -19.09 3.40 -17.68
C ILE A 533 -19.36 2.06 -17.00
N GLN A 534 -20.45 1.94 -16.24
CA GLN A 534 -20.85 0.71 -15.55
C GLN A 534 -19.81 0.16 -14.56
N LEU A 535 -19.06 1.04 -13.88
CA LEU A 535 -17.98 0.64 -12.97
C LEU A 535 -18.44 -0.20 -11.75
N GLY A 536 -19.71 -0.06 -11.32
CA GLY A 536 -20.29 -0.86 -10.24
C GLY A 536 -20.78 -2.24 -10.66
N ARG A 537 -20.80 -2.53 -11.96
CA ARG A 537 -21.34 -3.77 -12.52
C ARG A 537 -20.47 -4.96 -12.16
N SER A 538 -21.03 -5.88 -11.37
CA SER A 538 -20.36 -7.13 -10.99
C SER A 538 -20.67 -8.24 -11.99
N VAL A 539 -19.64 -8.98 -12.43
CA VAL A 539 -19.80 -10.08 -13.40
C VAL A 539 -19.06 -11.35 -12.99
N VAL A 540 -19.65 -12.52 -13.27
CA VAL A 540 -19.01 -13.83 -13.02
C VAL A 540 -19.21 -14.78 -14.21
N GLY A 541 -18.11 -15.33 -14.72
CA GLY A 541 -18.11 -16.35 -15.78
C GLY A 541 -18.64 -15.86 -17.12
N MET A 542 -18.54 -14.56 -17.39
CA MET A 542 -19.08 -13.96 -18.61
C MET A 542 -18.41 -12.65 -18.99
N ASP A 543 -18.79 -12.12 -20.14
CA ASP A 543 -18.33 -10.84 -20.64
C ASP A 543 -18.69 -9.65 -19.72
N ALA A 544 -17.67 -8.87 -19.32
CA ALA A 544 -17.85 -7.62 -18.60
C ALA A 544 -18.11 -6.41 -19.53
N GLY A 545 -18.08 -6.60 -20.86
CA GLY A 545 -18.32 -5.58 -21.87
C GLY A 545 -17.31 -5.64 -23.03
N LYS A 546 -17.25 -4.64 -23.90
CA LYS A 546 -16.43 -4.70 -25.11
C LYS A 546 -14.96 -5.03 -24.78
N ASP A 547 -14.46 -6.14 -25.33
CA ASP A 547 -13.10 -6.68 -25.13
C ASP A 547 -12.80 -7.21 -23.70
N MET A 548 -13.82 -7.56 -22.92
CA MET A 548 -13.71 -7.97 -21.51
C MET A 548 -14.26 -9.39 -21.21
N ASN A 549 -13.83 -10.37 -21.99
CA ASN A 549 -14.34 -11.74 -21.88
C ASN A 549 -13.71 -12.54 -20.72
N ASN A 550 -14.44 -12.71 -19.61
CA ASN A 550 -14.10 -13.63 -18.50
C ASN A 550 -14.58 -15.08 -18.70
N TYR A 551 -15.19 -15.39 -19.84
CA TYR A 551 -15.53 -16.76 -20.19
C TYR A 551 -14.30 -17.51 -20.70
N THR A 552 -14.03 -18.65 -20.06
CA THR A 552 -13.06 -19.64 -20.53
C THR A 552 -13.82 -20.92 -20.86
N PRO A 553 -13.64 -21.51 -22.07
CA PRO A 553 -14.28 -22.78 -22.41
C PRO A 553 -14.04 -23.86 -21.35
N GLY A 554 -15.11 -24.60 -21.00
CA GLY A 554 -15.07 -25.65 -19.98
C GLY A 554 -15.49 -25.19 -18.58
N GLN A 555 -15.80 -23.89 -18.39
CA GLN A 555 -16.35 -23.34 -17.15
C GLN A 555 -17.66 -24.01 -16.70
N ASP A 556 -18.37 -24.68 -17.62
CA ASP A 556 -19.60 -25.45 -17.41
C ASP A 556 -19.41 -26.73 -16.59
N ARG A 557 -18.16 -27.12 -16.37
CA ARG A 557 -17.78 -28.23 -15.51
C ARG A 557 -17.45 -27.79 -14.07
N LEU A 558 -17.35 -26.49 -13.82
CA LEU A 558 -16.99 -25.94 -12.52
C LEU A 558 -18.24 -25.70 -11.67
N THR A 559 -18.07 -25.77 -10.35
CA THR A 559 -19.07 -25.35 -9.37
C THR A 559 -18.77 -23.96 -8.81
N LEU A 560 -19.82 -23.17 -8.57
CA LEU A 560 -19.76 -21.78 -8.12
C LEU A 560 -20.51 -21.57 -6.79
N GLY A 561 -19.94 -22.06 -5.70
CA GLY A 561 -20.44 -21.87 -4.34
C GLY A 561 -20.17 -20.48 -3.77
N ILE A 562 -20.74 -19.41 -4.33
CA ILE A 562 -20.61 -18.04 -3.81
C ILE A 562 -21.81 -17.69 -2.92
N HIS A 563 -21.57 -17.51 -1.62
CA HIS A 563 -22.60 -17.18 -0.64
C HIS A 563 -22.29 -15.85 0.06
N VAL A 564 -23.10 -14.83 -0.26
CA VAL A 564 -22.99 -13.49 0.31
C VAL A 564 -24.06 -13.29 1.38
N ARG A 565 -23.69 -12.71 2.52
CA ARG A 565 -24.61 -12.39 3.63
C ARG A 565 -24.45 -10.97 4.11
N ASN A 566 -25.56 -10.32 4.46
CA ASN A 566 -25.57 -8.96 5.03
C ASN A 566 -24.78 -7.97 4.16
N TRP A 567 -25.05 -7.96 2.86
CA TRP A 567 -24.51 -6.97 1.95
C TRP A 567 -25.42 -5.74 1.93
N THR A 568 -24.83 -4.57 2.16
CA THR A 568 -25.49 -3.27 2.15
C THR A 568 -24.80 -2.30 1.19
N ILE A 569 -25.60 -1.47 0.53
CA ILE A 569 -25.16 -0.33 -0.29
C ILE A 569 -25.90 0.89 0.24
N GLY A 570 -25.17 1.88 0.76
CA GLY A 570 -25.72 2.88 1.68
C GLY A 570 -26.48 2.17 2.81
N ASP A 571 -27.69 2.64 3.09
CA ASP A 571 -28.56 2.07 4.12
C ASP A 571 -29.45 0.91 3.63
N GLN A 572 -29.27 0.43 2.40
CA GLN A 572 -30.15 -0.57 1.79
C GLN A 572 -29.49 -1.95 1.73
N ARG A 573 -30.23 -2.98 2.14
CA ARG A 573 -29.79 -4.39 2.04
C ARG A 573 -29.99 -4.91 0.61
N VAL A 574 -28.95 -5.55 0.08
CA VAL A 574 -29.05 -6.33 -1.15
C VAL A 574 -29.56 -7.72 -0.81
N THR A 575 -30.54 -8.19 -1.58
CA THR A 575 -31.19 -9.50 -1.46
C THR A 575 -31.20 -10.18 -2.83
N MET A 576 -31.59 -11.46 -2.92
CA MET A 576 -31.81 -12.11 -4.22
C MET A 576 -32.75 -11.35 -5.17
N MET A 577 -33.70 -10.57 -4.64
CA MET A 577 -34.63 -9.79 -5.47
C MET A 577 -34.03 -8.47 -5.97
N THR A 578 -33.03 -7.94 -5.26
CA THR A 578 -32.43 -6.62 -5.53
C THR A 578 -30.98 -6.71 -5.99
N SER A 579 -30.45 -7.91 -6.21
CA SER A 579 -29.06 -8.12 -6.60
C SER A 579 -28.80 -8.00 -8.10
N GLY A 580 -29.81 -8.14 -8.95
CA GLY A 580 -29.62 -8.21 -10.41
C GLY A 580 -28.90 -6.99 -11.03
N GLU A 581 -28.44 -7.16 -12.26
CA GLU A 581 -27.67 -6.17 -13.04
C GLU A 581 -28.31 -4.77 -13.06
N ASP A 582 -29.63 -4.70 -13.29
CA ASP A 582 -30.38 -3.43 -13.32
C ASP A 582 -31.01 -3.06 -11.96
N GLN A 583 -30.54 -3.67 -10.88
CA GLN A 583 -31.03 -3.48 -9.51
C GLN A 583 -29.91 -2.95 -8.60
N LEU A 584 -30.22 -2.77 -7.31
CA LEU A 584 -29.31 -2.22 -6.30
C LEU A 584 -27.91 -2.86 -6.31
N GLY A 585 -27.83 -4.20 -6.43
CA GLY A 585 -26.56 -4.93 -6.38
C GLY A 585 -25.76 -4.95 -7.68
N GLN A 586 -26.35 -4.60 -8.82
CA GLN A 586 -25.69 -4.63 -10.14
C GLN A 586 -24.91 -5.92 -10.44
N LEU A 587 -25.39 -7.08 -9.98
CA LEU A 587 -24.72 -8.37 -10.12
C LEU A 587 -25.29 -9.19 -11.26
N LYS A 588 -24.39 -9.69 -12.12
CA LYS A 588 -24.70 -10.63 -13.19
C LYS A 588 -23.81 -11.86 -13.12
N ILE A 589 -24.41 -13.00 -12.82
CA ILE A 589 -23.74 -14.31 -12.80
C ILE A 589 -24.23 -15.12 -14.00
N HIS A 590 -23.33 -15.88 -14.64
CA HIS A 590 -23.70 -16.65 -15.83
C HIS A 590 -24.79 -17.67 -15.48
N PRO A 591 -25.87 -17.78 -16.29
CA PRO A 591 -27.01 -18.66 -15.98
C PRO A 591 -26.65 -20.14 -15.77
N MET A 592 -25.48 -20.56 -16.26
CA MET A 592 -24.94 -21.90 -16.01
C MET A 592 -24.75 -22.21 -14.51
N TYR A 593 -24.60 -21.19 -13.68
CA TYR A 593 -24.39 -21.30 -12.24
C TYR A 593 -25.65 -21.05 -11.41
N ASP A 594 -26.83 -20.97 -12.05
CA ASP A 594 -28.09 -20.76 -11.35
C ASP A 594 -28.33 -21.85 -10.29
N GLY A 595 -28.58 -21.43 -9.05
CA GLY A 595 -28.79 -22.33 -7.91
C GLY A 595 -27.53 -22.67 -7.11
N GLU A 596 -26.33 -22.28 -7.57
CA GLU A 596 -25.07 -22.56 -6.87
C GLU A 596 -24.63 -21.41 -5.95
N TRP A 597 -25.16 -20.21 -6.17
CA TRP A 597 -24.86 -19.00 -5.40
C TRP A 597 -26.08 -18.48 -4.64
N SER A 598 -25.85 -17.60 -3.64
CA SER A 598 -26.94 -16.97 -2.88
C SER A 598 -26.55 -15.63 -2.28
N ILE A 599 -27.53 -14.72 -2.15
CA ILE A 599 -27.44 -13.50 -1.33
C ILE A 599 -28.52 -13.56 -0.24
N GLN A 600 -28.12 -13.41 1.02
CA GLN A 600 -29.01 -13.46 2.18
C GLN A 600 -28.98 -12.18 2.99
#